data_AF-A0A965VJ81-F1
#
_entry.id   AF-A0A965VJ81-F1
#
_cell.length_a   1.000
_cell.length_b   1.000
_cell.length_c   1.000
_cell.angle_alpha   90.00
_cell.angle_beta   90.00
_cell.angle_gamma   90.00
#
_symmetry.space_group_name_H-M   'P 1'
#
loop_
_entity.id
_entity.type
_entity.pdbx_description
1 polymer ?
#
loop_
_entity_poly.entity_id
_entity_poly.type
_entity_poly.pdbx_seq_one_letter_code
_entity_poly.pdbx_strand_id
1 'polypeptide(L)'
;MAGKTPWFDDVSDTPMIAEYARKLDSFLDVVADGRVDTPELEQQEKRLVALMKEVEPLLSPEAHEKVTKLLCEVTAYDLMQAFHVAGKSRPKTVFRG
;
A
#
# COMPACT_ATOMS: atom_id res chain seq x y z
N MET A 1 -9.99 -25.38 6.03
CA MET A 1 -10.47 -24.17 5.33
C MET A 1 -9.70 -22.99 5.90
N ALA A 2 -8.68 -22.50 5.19
CA ALA A 2 -8.06 -21.24 5.60
C ALA A 2 -9.12 -20.14 5.40
N GLY A 3 -9.50 -19.44 6.47
CA GLY A 3 -10.44 -18.33 6.38
C GLY A 3 -9.90 -17.22 5.48
N LYS A 4 -10.79 -16.43 4.88
CA LYS A 4 -10.39 -15.24 4.11
C LYS A 4 -9.56 -14.33 5.03
N THR A 5 -8.45 -13.80 4.52
CA THR A 5 -7.66 -12.81 5.26
C THR A 5 -8.53 -11.61 5.60
N PRO A 6 -8.73 -11.26 6.89
CA PRO A 6 -9.57 -10.14 7.27
C PRO A 6 -8.93 -8.82 6.84
N TRP A 7 -9.74 -7.87 6.40
CA TRP A 7 -9.25 -6.55 5.96
C TRP A 7 -9.09 -5.55 7.11
N PHE A 8 -9.65 -5.86 8.28
CA PHE A 8 -9.68 -5.01 9.45
C PHE A 8 -9.14 -5.75 10.66
N ASP A 9 -8.54 -5.00 11.58
CA ASP A 9 -8.20 -5.49 12.91
C ASP A 9 -9.47 -5.60 13.76
N ASP A 10 -9.67 -6.74 14.41
CA ASP A 10 -10.90 -7.07 15.13
C ASP A 10 -11.19 -6.15 16.34
N VAL A 11 -10.20 -5.37 16.80
CA VAL A 11 -10.30 -4.53 17.99
C VAL A 11 -10.47 -3.05 17.62
N SER A 12 -9.73 -2.59 16.62
CA SER A 12 -9.61 -1.17 16.29
C SER A 12 -10.34 -0.76 15.01
N ASP A 13 -10.90 -1.71 14.25
CA ASP A 13 -11.46 -1.50 12.91
C ASP A 13 -10.47 -0.81 11.93
N THR A 14 -9.17 -0.85 12.26
CA THR A 14 -8.14 -0.22 11.43
C THR A 14 -7.86 -1.10 10.21
N PRO A 15 -7.71 -0.52 9.00
CA PRO A 15 -7.34 -1.28 7.81
C PRO A 15 -5.99 -2.00 8.00
N MET A 16 -5.97 -3.31 7.75
CA MET A 16 -4.77 -4.15 7.88
C MET A 16 -3.97 -4.28 6.58
N ILE A 17 -4.47 -3.73 5.47
CA ILE A 17 -3.85 -3.85 4.14
C ILE A 17 -2.40 -3.37 4.14
N ALA A 18 -2.10 -2.27 4.81
CA ALA A 18 -0.74 -1.76 4.97
C ALA A 18 0.16 -2.73 5.76
N GLU A 19 -0.34 -3.37 6.81
CA GLU A 19 0.42 -4.37 7.59
C GLU A 19 0.69 -5.64 6.77
N TYR A 20 -0.23 -6.02 5.89
CA TYR A 20 0.01 -7.11 4.94
C TYR A 20 1.01 -6.73 3.87
N ALA A 21 0.95 -5.49 3.36
CA ALA A 21 1.91 -4.99 2.38
C ALA A 21 3.34 -5.00 2.93
N ARG A 22 3.53 -4.68 4.22
CA ARG A 22 4.84 -4.75 4.89
C ARG A 22 5.43 -6.17 4.99
N LYS A 23 4.59 -7.20 4.86
CA LYS A 23 4.99 -8.61 4.91
C LYS A 23 5.27 -9.18 3.52
N LEU A 24 5.07 -8.41 2.44
CA LEU A 24 5.45 -8.83 1.11
C LEU A 24 6.97 -8.91 1.03
N ASP A 25 7.50 -9.99 0.46
CA ASP A 25 8.95 -10.17 0.28
C ASP A 25 9.57 -8.97 -0.46
N SER A 26 8.85 -8.45 -1.47
CA SER A 26 9.26 -7.26 -2.21
C SER A 26 9.37 -5.98 -1.38
N PHE A 27 8.66 -5.89 -0.26
CA PHE A 27 8.80 -4.78 0.69
C PHE A 27 9.93 -5.05 1.68
N LEU A 28 10.10 -6.30 2.13
CA LEU A 28 11.18 -6.69 3.04
C LEU A 28 12.57 -6.47 2.42
N ASP A 29 12.71 -6.73 1.12
CA ASP A 29 13.95 -6.50 0.37
C ASP A 29 14.35 -5.01 0.37
N VAL A 30 13.38 -4.10 0.13
CA VAL A 30 13.55 -2.64 0.19
C VAL A 30 13.88 -2.13 1.60
N VAL A 31 13.28 -2.73 2.62
CA VAL A 31 13.55 -2.34 4.02
C VAL A 31 14.97 -2.73 4.43
N ALA A 32 15.52 -3.82 3.89
CA ALA A 32 16.84 -4.30 4.23
C ALA A 32 17.97 -3.36 3.76
N ASP A 33 17.78 -2.71 2.60
CA ASP A 33 18.78 -1.80 2.02
C ASP A 33 18.44 -0.30 2.22
N GLY A 34 17.20 -0.01 2.64
CA GLY A 34 16.74 1.31 3.06
C GLY A 34 16.44 2.27 1.91
N ARG A 35 16.34 1.78 0.67
CA ARG A 35 16.09 2.60 -0.52
C ARG A 35 15.20 1.83 -1.50
N VAL A 36 14.48 2.57 -2.33
CA VAL A 36 13.75 2.00 -3.47
C VAL A 36 14.45 2.47 -4.73
N ASP A 37 14.98 1.54 -5.51
CA ASP A 37 15.53 1.83 -6.83
C ASP A 37 14.49 1.70 -7.95
N THR A 38 14.85 2.21 -9.14
CA THR A 38 13.95 2.20 -10.30
C THR A 38 13.57 0.78 -10.72
N PRO A 39 14.50 -0.19 -10.85
CA PRO A 39 14.16 -1.59 -11.12
C PRO A 39 13.18 -2.22 -10.13
N GLU A 40 13.31 -1.95 -8.83
CA GLU A 40 12.40 -2.45 -7.79
C GLU A 40 10.99 -1.89 -7.96
N LEU A 41 10.89 -0.59 -8.22
CA LEU A 41 9.61 0.08 -8.46
C LEU A 41 8.90 -0.47 -9.71
N GLU A 42 9.64 -0.64 -10.81
CA GLU A 42 9.11 -1.23 -12.05
C GLU A 42 8.63 -2.68 -11.84
N GLN A 43 9.34 -3.46 -11.02
CA GLN A 43 8.93 -4.83 -10.69
C GLN A 43 7.66 -4.86 -9.84
N GLN A 44 7.53 -3.94 -8.88
CA GLN A 44 6.31 -3.80 -8.08
C GLN A 44 5.12 -3.40 -8.95
N GLU A 45 5.31 -2.45 -9.87
CA GLU A 45 4.27 -2.05 -10.83
C GLU A 45 3.84 -3.23 -11.72
N LYS A 46 4.80 -4.00 -12.25
CA LYS A 46 4.50 -5.20 -13.05
C LYS A 46 3.65 -6.21 -12.28
N ARG A 47 3.97 -6.48 -11.02
CA ARG A 47 3.17 -7.37 -10.15
C ARG A 47 1.76 -6.83 -9.94
N LEU A 48 1.64 -5.53 -9.63
CA LEU A 48 0.35 -4.87 -9.44
C LEU A 48 -0.52 -4.96 -10.70
N VAL A 49 0.01 -4.60 -11.86
CA VAL A 49 -0.72 -4.64 -13.14
C VAL A 49 -1.16 -6.06 -13.51
N ALA A 50 -0.31 -7.07 -13.28
CA ALA A 50 -0.66 -8.46 -13.53
C ALA A 50 -1.86 -8.90 -12.68
N LEU A 51 -1.84 -8.59 -11.37
CA LEU A 51 -2.95 -8.91 -10.46
C LEU A 51 -4.24 -8.17 -10.82
N MET A 52 -4.15 -6.88 -11.17
CA MET A 52 -5.33 -6.11 -11.59
C MET A 52 -5.99 -6.71 -12.83
N LYS A 53 -5.19 -7.12 -13.84
CA LYS A 53 -5.71 -7.77 -15.05
C LYS A 53 -6.33 -9.14 -14.80
N GLU A 54 -5.83 -9.87 -13.80
CA GLU A 54 -6.39 -11.16 -13.41
C GLU A 54 -7.71 -11.00 -12.65
N VAL A 55 -7.79 -10.03 -11.74
CA VAL A 55 -8.94 -9.83 -10.86
C VAL A 55 -10.10 -9.10 -11.54
N GLU A 56 -9.81 -8.06 -12.33
CA GLU A 56 -10.82 -7.21 -12.98
C GLU A 56 -11.94 -8.00 -13.70
N PRO A 57 -11.66 -9.00 -14.57
CA PRO A 57 -12.70 -9.75 -15.27
C PRO A 57 -13.51 -10.70 -14.38
N LEU A 58 -13.06 -10.98 -13.14
CA LEU A 58 -13.78 -11.82 -12.19
C LEU A 58 -14.86 -11.06 -11.42
N LEU A 59 -14.88 -9.72 -11.53
CA LEU A 59 -15.81 -8.87 -10.82
C LEU A 59 -17.07 -8.65 -11.64
N SER A 60 -18.24 -8.71 -10.98
CA SER A 60 -19.46 -8.14 -11.55
C SER A 60 -19.30 -6.63 -11.73
N PRO A 61 -20.10 -5.97 -12.59
CA PRO A 61 -20.02 -4.52 -12.77
C PRO A 61 -20.14 -3.73 -11.45
N GLU A 62 -21.04 -4.15 -10.55
CA GLU A 62 -21.21 -3.53 -9.24
C GLU A 62 -20.00 -3.77 -8.33
N ALA A 63 -19.43 -4.98 -8.34
CA ALA A 63 -18.26 -5.31 -7.54
C ALA A 63 -17.02 -4.55 -8.06
N HIS A 64 -16.89 -4.40 -9.38
CA HIS A 64 -15.82 -3.62 -10.01
C HIS A 64 -15.83 -2.17 -9.57
N GLU A 65 -17.00 -1.51 -9.58
CA GLU A 65 -17.14 -0.13 -9.13
C GLU A 65 -16.72 0.02 -7.65
N LYS A 66 -17.19 -0.88 -6.79
CA LYS A 66 -16.86 -0.87 -5.35
C LYS A 66 -15.38 -1.11 -5.09
N VAL A 67 -14.78 -2.10 -5.76
CA VAL A 67 -13.35 -2.41 -5.65
C VAL A 67 -12.50 -1.27 -6.19
N THR A 68 -12.88 -0.67 -7.32
CA THR A 68 -12.20 0.51 -7.87
C THR A 68 -12.18 1.65 -6.88
N LYS A 69 -13.34 1.99 -6.29
CA LYS A 69 -13.41 3.02 -5.25
C LYS A 69 -12.54 2.69 -4.05
N LEU A 70 -12.55 1.44 -3.58
CA LEU A 70 -11.71 0.99 -2.48
C LEU A 70 -10.22 1.16 -2.78
N LEU A 71 -9.75 0.72 -3.95
CA LEU A 71 -8.35 0.86 -4.36
C LEU A 71 -7.91 2.32 -4.40
N CYS A 72 -8.79 3.23 -4.87
CA CYS A 72 -8.54 4.66 -4.84
C CYS A 72 -8.40 5.20 -3.41
N GLU A 73 -9.32 4.85 -2.50
CA GLU A 73 -9.28 5.30 -1.09
C GLU A 73 -8.04 4.77 -0.36
N VAL A 74 -7.68 3.50 -0.56
CA VAL A 74 -6.45 2.92 0.02
C VAL A 74 -5.21 3.66 -0.49
N THR A 75 -5.11 3.88 -1.80
CA THR A 75 -3.99 4.61 -2.40
C THR A 75 -3.89 6.04 -1.85
N ALA A 76 -5.02 6.75 -1.76
CA ALA A 76 -5.06 8.09 -1.19
C ALA A 76 -4.65 8.11 0.28
N TYR A 77 -5.16 7.16 1.09
CA TYR A 77 -4.80 7.03 2.50
C TYR A 77 -3.31 6.78 2.69
N ASP A 78 -2.71 5.88 1.92
CA ASP A 78 -1.28 5.56 2.02
C ASP A 78 -0.40 6.76 1.64
N LEU A 79 -0.77 7.51 0.58
CA LEU A 79 -0.08 8.75 0.21
C LEU A 79 -0.19 9.82 1.31
N MET A 80 -1.39 10.01 1.88
CA MET A 80 -1.61 10.93 3.00
C MET A 80 -0.79 10.53 4.22
N GLN A 81 -0.73 9.23 4.54
CA GLN A 81 0.07 8.71 5.64
C GLN A 81 1.57 8.96 5.39
N ALA A 82 2.07 8.68 4.18
CA ALA A 82 3.44 8.94 3.80
C ALA A 82 3.81 10.43 3.93
N PHE A 83 2.94 11.33 3.45
CA PHE A 83 3.15 12.78 3.61
C PHE A 83 3.10 13.24 5.06
N HIS A 84 2.19 12.69 5.87
CA HIS A 84 2.11 13.00 7.30
C HIS A 84 3.37 12.59 8.05
N VAL A 85 3.93 11.42 7.74
CA VAL A 85 5.18 10.92 8.32
C VAL A 85 6.36 11.78 7.86
N ALA A 86 6.50 12.03 6.56
CA ALA A 86 7.58 12.85 6.02
C ALA A 86 7.55 14.30 6.56
N GLY A 87 6.35 14.86 6.74
CA GLY A 87 6.16 16.19 7.33
C GLY A 87 6.60 16.29 8.79
N LYS A 88 6.44 15.21 9.58
CA LYS A 88 6.93 15.13 10.97
C LYS A 88 8.46 15.00 11.05
N SER A 89 9.09 14.41 10.05
CA SER A 89 10.54 14.15 10.02
C SER A 89 11.39 15.33 9.56
N ARG A 90 10.78 16.43 9.06
CA ARG A 90 11.52 17.64 8.67
C ARG A 90 12.02 18.39 9.91
N PRO A 91 13.34 18.57 10.10
CA PRO A 91 13.87 19.34 11.23
C PRO A 91 13.41 20.81 11.11
N LYS A 92 12.83 21.35 12.20
CA LYS A 92 12.38 22.75 12.28
C LYS A 92 13.53 23.74 12.50
N THR A 93 14.76 23.28 12.52
CA THR A 93 15.92 24.12 12.81
C THR A 93 16.29 24.97 11.60
N VAL A 94 15.99 26.26 11.68
CA VAL A 94 16.61 27.28 10.83
C VAL A 94 18.06 27.40 11.27
N PHE A 95 19.01 27.05 10.41
CA PHE A 95 20.42 27.35 10.63
C PHE A 95 20.59 28.86 10.71
N ARG A 96 20.90 29.37 11.91
CA ARG A 96 21.34 30.74 12.14
C ARG A 96 22.85 30.68 12.32
N GLY A 97 23.55 30.67 11.19
CA GLY A 97 24.98 30.97 11.16
C GLY A 97 25.22 32.44 11.49
#